data_AF-A0A843DND5-F1
#
_entry.id   AF-A0A843DND5-F1
#
_cell.length_a   1.000
_cell.length_b   1.000
_cell.length_c   1.000
_cell.angle_alpha   90.00
_cell.angle_beta   90.00
_cell.angle_gamma   90.00
#
_symmetry.space_group_name_H-M   'P 1'
#
loop_
_entity.id
_entity.type
_entity.pdbx_description
1 polymer ?
#
loop_
_entity_poly.entity_id
_entity_poly.type
_entity_poly.pdbx_seq_one_letter_code
_entity_poly.pdbx_strand_id
1 'polypeptide(L)'
;ESKTAAVTKLIDRCHNVSTMAGTFSKEKMKAYIEETREYVLPLLCRTRERYPDLAGVLFSIHYHITSVIHAAEQILRTDDTEKKQALFS
;
A
#
# COMPACT_ATOMS: atom_id res chain seq x y z
N GLU A 1 -11.22 -4.89 18.38
CA GLU A 1 -10.16 -3.88 18.15
C GLU A 1 -10.63 -2.52 18.63
N SER A 2 -9.72 -1.73 19.23
CA SER A 2 -9.97 -0.32 19.60
C SER A 2 -9.92 0.58 18.37
N LYS A 3 -10.78 1.60 18.31
CA LYS A 3 -10.82 2.62 17.24
C LYS A 3 -9.44 3.21 16.98
N THR A 4 -8.75 3.61 18.05
CA THR A 4 -7.40 4.19 17.98
C THR A 4 -6.41 3.21 17.38
N ALA A 5 -6.42 1.95 17.82
CA ALA A 5 -5.49 0.94 17.32
C ALA A 5 -5.67 0.67 15.81
N ALA A 6 -6.92 0.60 15.34
CA ALA A 6 -7.20 0.42 13.91
C ALA A 6 -6.69 1.62 13.10
N VAL A 7 -7.01 2.85 13.52
CA VAL A 7 -6.57 4.07 12.83
C VAL A 7 -5.03 4.20 12.84
N THR A 8 -4.38 3.94 13.97
CA THR A 8 -2.91 3.96 14.07
C THR A 8 -2.27 2.99 13.09
N LYS A 9 -2.77 1.75 12.98
CA LYS A 9 -2.27 0.77 12.00
C LYS A 9 -2.42 1.26 10.56
N LEU A 10 -3.54 1.92 10.23
CA LEU A 10 -3.80 2.43 8.89
C LEU A 10 -2.88 3.61 8.54
N ILE A 11 -2.66 4.52 9.48
CA ILE A 11 -1.74 5.67 9.31
C ILE A 11 -0.29 5.19 9.19
N ASP A 12 0.13 4.24 10.03
CA ASP A 12 1.45 3.62 9.92
C ASP A 12 1.67 3.01 8.54
N ARG A 13 0.67 2.29 8.00
CA ARG A 13 0.79 1.73 6.65
C ARG A 13 0.91 2.83 5.58
N CYS A 14 0.14 3.90 5.70
CA CYS A 14 0.20 5.07 4.82
C CYS A 14 1.62 5.66 4.75
N HIS A 15 2.27 5.80 5.91
CA HIS A 15 3.67 6.23 5.98
C HIS A 15 4.61 5.19 5.32
N ASN A 16 4.47 3.92 5.68
CA ASN A 16 5.40 2.88 5.23
C ASN A 16 5.39 2.63 3.72
N VAL A 17 4.22 2.71 3.07
CA VAL A 17 4.15 2.62 1.60
C VAL A 17 4.82 3.82 0.93
N SER A 18 4.86 4.98 1.59
CA SER A 18 5.47 6.21 1.05
C SER A 18 7.00 6.17 1.07
N THR A 19 7.59 5.35 1.95
CA THR A 19 9.05 5.26 2.12
C THR A 19 9.66 3.97 1.55
N MET A 20 8.84 3.03 1.08
CA MET A 20 9.33 1.73 0.61
C MET A 20 10.12 1.82 -0.70
N ALA A 21 9.77 2.75 -1.58
CA ALA A 21 10.47 2.95 -2.85
C ALA A 21 11.88 3.48 -2.59
N GLY A 22 12.90 2.74 -3.02
CA GLY A 22 14.31 3.05 -2.79
C GLY A 22 14.90 2.47 -1.49
N THR A 23 14.06 2.04 -0.53
CA THR A 23 14.52 1.42 0.72
C THR A 23 14.40 -0.11 0.69
N PHE A 24 13.35 -0.64 0.07
CA PHE A 24 13.10 -2.07 0.02
C PHE A 24 13.70 -2.71 -1.24
N SER A 25 14.05 -4.00 -1.14
CA SER A 25 14.29 -4.80 -2.34
C SER A 25 12.99 -4.97 -3.13
N LYS A 26 13.10 -5.30 -4.42
CA LYS A 26 11.93 -5.47 -5.30
C LYS A 26 10.99 -6.57 -4.81
N GLU A 27 11.55 -7.68 -4.36
CA GLU A 27 10.79 -8.81 -3.81
C GLU A 27 10.06 -8.41 -2.55
N LYS A 28 10.71 -7.62 -1.68
CA LYS A 28 10.10 -7.08 -0.48
C LYS A 28 8.99 -6.08 -0.80
N MET A 29 9.18 -5.21 -1.81
CA MET A 29 8.13 -4.32 -2.28
C MET A 29 6.90 -5.10 -2.78
N LYS A 30 7.10 -6.13 -3.62
CA LYS A 30 6.03 -6.99 -4.11
C LYS A 30 5.25 -7.65 -2.96
N ALA A 31 5.96 -8.27 -2.01
CA ALA A 31 5.33 -8.90 -0.84
C ALA A 31 4.55 -7.89 0.02
N TYR A 32 5.09 -6.68 0.22
CA TYR A 32 4.47 -5.65 1.03
C TYR A 32 3.21 -5.05 0.39
N ILE A 33 3.21 -4.94 -0.95
CA ILE A 33 2.04 -4.55 -1.74
C ILE A 33 0.91 -5.57 -1.56
N GLU A 34 1.22 -6.85 -1.69
CA GLU A 34 0.24 -7.93 -1.52
C GLU A 34 -0.30 -8.00 -0.08
N GLU A 35 0.56 -7.90 0.93
CA GLU A 35 0.14 -7.82 2.34
C GLU A 35 -0.82 -6.63 2.58
N THR A 36 -0.54 -5.49 1.95
CA THR A 36 -1.39 -4.30 2.09
C THR A 36 -2.78 -4.54 1.49
N ARG A 37 -2.87 -5.21 0.35
CA ARG A 37 -4.15 -5.58 -0.28
C ARG A 37 -4.93 -6.61 0.52
N GLU A 38 -4.24 -7.63 1.03
CA GLU A 38 -4.87 -8.76 1.71
C GLU A 38 -5.35 -8.40 3.13
N TYR A 39 -4.60 -7.58 3.85
CA TYR A 39 -4.88 -7.32 5.27
C TYR A 39 -5.29 -5.88 5.58
N VAL A 40 -4.63 -4.89 4.97
CA VAL A 40 -4.80 -3.48 5.35
C VAL A 40 -6.03 -2.87 4.70
N LEU A 41 -6.25 -3.08 3.40
CA LEU A 41 -7.44 -2.55 2.72
C LEU A 41 -8.75 -3.13 3.31
N PRO A 42 -8.86 -4.43 3.63
CA PRO A 42 -10.04 -4.95 4.30
C PRO A 42 -10.21 -4.39 5.72
N LEU A 43 -9.12 -4.16 6.46
CA LEU A 43 -9.19 -3.48 7.77
C LEU A 43 -9.74 -2.06 7.63
N LEU A 44 -9.34 -1.32 6.60
CA LEU A 44 -9.85 0.02 6.32
C LEU A 44 -11.36 0.00 6.06
N CYS A 45 -11.84 -0.91 5.21
CA CYS A 45 -13.26 -1.08 4.93
C CYS A 45 -14.07 -1.36 6.21
N ARG A 46 -13.64 -2.34 7.03
CA ARG A 46 -14.29 -2.66 8.30
C ARG A 46 -14.26 -1.50 9.30
N THR A 47 -13.16 -0.74 9.33
CA THR A 47 -13.02 0.44 10.21
C THR A 47 -13.98 1.54 9.80
N ARG A 48 -14.15 1.76 8.49
CA ARG A 48 -15.10 2.74 7.94
C ARG A 48 -16.56 2.36 8.24
N GLU A 49 -16.90 1.09 8.10
CA GLU A 49 -18.24 0.57 8.45
C GLU A 49 -18.55 0.73 9.94
N ARG A 50 -17.56 0.49 10.80
CA ARG A 50 -17.71 0.60 12.26
C ARG A 50 -17.67 2.03 12.79
N TYR A 51 -16.93 2.93 12.13
CA TYR A 51 -16.75 4.32 12.55
C TYR A 51 -17.03 5.28 11.38
N PRO A 52 -18.31 5.50 11.03
CA PRO A 52 -18.68 6.35 9.89
C PRO A 52 -18.23 7.81 10.05
N ASP A 53 -18.06 8.28 11.29
CA ASP A 53 -17.54 9.61 11.59
C ASP A 53 -16.12 9.83 11.08
N LEU A 54 -15.36 8.74 10.85
CA LEU A 54 -14.01 8.79 10.28
C LEU A 54 -13.99 8.63 8.76
N ALA A 55 -15.14 8.51 8.08
CA ALA A 55 -15.18 8.13 6.66
C ALA A 55 -14.34 9.04 5.76
N GLY A 56 -14.33 10.36 6.01
CA GLY A 56 -13.51 11.31 5.26
C GLY A 56 -12.00 11.05 5.42
N VAL A 57 -11.53 10.88 6.66
CA VAL A 57 -10.11 10.59 6.94
C VAL A 57 -9.70 9.23 6.37
N LEU A 58 -10.55 8.22 6.53
CA LEU A 58 -10.29 6.88 5.99
C LEU A 58 -10.29 6.86 4.46
N PHE A 59 -11.09 7.69 3.81
CA PHE A 59 -11.04 7.87 2.36
C PHE A 59 -9.69 8.42 1.91
N SER A 60 -9.18 9.47 2.56
CA SER A 60 -7.86 10.04 2.25
C SER A 60 -6.73 9.03 2.45
N ILE A 61 -6.76 8.25 3.53
CA ILE A 61 -5.78 7.18 3.79
C ILE A 61 -5.85 6.11 2.71
N HIS A 62 -7.05 5.67 2.35
CA HIS A 62 -7.25 4.67 1.30
C HIS A 62 -6.70 5.14 -0.04
N TYR A 63 -7.06 6.36 -0.44
CA TYR A 63 -6.61 6.97 -1.68
C TYR A 63 -5.08 7.09 -1.75
N HIS A 64 -4.46 7.52 -0.65
CA HIS A 64 -3.00 7.63 -0.58
C HIS A 64 -2.32 6.26 -0.72
N ILE A 65 -2.74 5.28 0.09
CA ILE A 65 -2.15 3.93 0.08
C ILE A 65 -2.25 3.32 -1.32
N THR A 66 -3.43 3.36 -1.93
CA THR A 66 -3.66 2.78 -3.25
C THR A 66 -2.88 3.50 -4.35
N SER A 67 -2.82 4.83 -4.33
CA SER A 67 -2.07 5.60 -5.32
C SER A 67 -0.57 5.28 -5.28
N VAL A 68 0.01 5.23 -4.07
CA VAL A 68 1.44 4.95 -3.89
C VAL A 68 1.78 3.50 -4.26
N ILE A 69 0.95 2.54 -3.87
CA ILE A 69 1.13 1.14 -4.26
C ILE A 69 1.07 0.97 -5.78
N HIS A 70 0.06 1.56 -6.44
CA HIS A 70 -0.04 1.46 -7.90
C HIS A 70 1.19 2.07 -8.60
N ALA A 71 1.68 3.22 -8.13
CA ALA A 71 2.91 3.81 -8.67
C ALA A 71 4.11 2.86 -8.48
N ALA A 72 4.26 2.26 -7.30
CA ALA A 72 5.32 1.31 -7.01
C ALA A 72 5.25 0.05 -7.89
N GLU A 73 4.06 -0.47 -8.16
CA GLU A 73 3.87 -1.59 -9.08
C GLU A 73 4.28 -1.24 -10.51
N GLN A 74 3.97 -0.02 -10.98
CA GLN A 74 4.39 0.39 -12.32
C GLN A 74 5.91 0.48 -12.44
N ILE A 75 6.60 0.97 -11.41
CA ILE A 75 8.07 0.97 -11.36
C ILE A 75 8.60 -0.46 -11.46
N LEU A 76 8.07 -1.37 -10.64
CA LEU A 76 8.50 -2.78 -10.65
C LEU A 76 8.27 -3.46 -12.02
N ARG A 77 7.16 -3.14 -12.69
CA ARG A 77 6.82 -3.70 -14.01
C ARG A 77 7.74 -3.18 -15.13
N THR A 78 8.06 -1.89 -15.11
CA THR A 78 8.99 -1.29 -16.08
C THR A 78 10.37 -1.93 -15.95
N ASP A 79 10.87 -2.07 -14.73
CA ASP A 79 12.17 -2.69 -14.46
C ASP A 79 12.24 -4.16 -14.94
N ASP A 80 11.17 -4.93 -14.73
CA ASP A 80 11.08 -6.32 -15.19
C ASP A 80 11.07 -6.40 -16.73
N THR A 81 10.48 -5.39 -17.39
CA THR A 81 10.44 -5.29 -18.86
C THR A 81 11.82 -4.94 -19.44
N GLU A 82 12.53 -3.99 -18.86
CA GLU A 82 13.88 -3.60 -19.27
C GLU A 82 14.87 -4.76 -19.13
N LYS A 83 14.84 -5.49 -18.00
CA LYS A 83 15.64 -6.70 -17.81
C LYS A 83 15.37 -7.75 -18.87
N LYS A 84 14.10 -7.95 -19.23
CA LYS A 84 13.71 -8.91 -20.25
C LYS A 84 14.29 -8.52 -21.60
N GLN A 85 14.17 -7.25 -22.00
CA GLN A 85 14.75 -6.76 -23.27
C GLN A 85 16.26 -6.93 -23.31
N ALA A 86 16.97 -6.56 -22.24
CA ALA A 86 18.43 -6.71 -22.16
C ALA A 86 18.91 -8.17 -22.24
N LEU A 87 18.12 -9.14 -21.77
CA LEU A 87 18.45 -10.57 -21.86
C LEU A 87 18.28 -11.14 -23.28
N PHE A 88 17.43 -10.52 -24.10
CA PHE A 88 17.14 -10.92 -25.48
C PHE A 88 17.79 -10.02 -26.53
N SER A 89 18.70 -9.12 -26.13
CA SER A 89 19.53 -8.26 -26.98
C SER A 89 20.95 -8.83 -27.09
#